data_AF-A0A1M7MUD9-F1
#
_entry.id   AF-A0A1M7MUD9-F1
#
_cell.length_a   1.000
_cell.length_b   1.000
_cell.length_c   1.000
_cell.angle_alpha   90.00
_cell.angle_beta   90.00
_cell.angle_gamma   90.00
#
_symmetry.space_group_name_H-M   'P 1'
#
loop_
_entity.id
_entity.type
_entity.pdbx_description
1 polymer ?
#
loop_
_entity_poly.entity_id
_entity_poly.type
_entity_poly.pdbx_seq_one_letter_code
_entity_poly.pdbx_strand_id
1 'polypeptide(L)'
;MMNWEQLLSLKRFGDTQKRPRIAQDETRLGFDVDFDRIIFSSAFRSLQDKTQVIPLSETDFVHTRLTHSLEVSVVGRTLGRRVGKALLERHPNLVDLGYTFNDFGAITAAASVMHDIGNPPFGHSGEKAIGEYFKTGKGVKYKNELTDKEYQDLIDFEGNANGFKILTESRKGISGGLRLSYATLGAFLKYPKESLPKKPTNHIVDKKYGFFQSEKEAFLDVVKDLGMLEKKSEGISFYRHPLAYLVEAADDICYTIIDFEDGINLGLIDEEFALEYMIKLVKDTIDIKKYHSLQHKTDRVSYLRALAIGVLINEAVTIFLDNEEAILNGTFEKSLLDKCKFEAQINDIIKISVSKIYKSTEVIEKEVAGYRIIADLLDVFVTALNNKFEGCSSNFDNLVLNLLPEEYKTETSNLYDRIMQVCSYVSRISDSYAIRMHKKLTGNII
;
A
#
# COMPACT_ATOMS: atom_id res chain seq x y z
N MET A 1 9.70 -16.18 -19.65
CA MET A 1 9.58 -16.38 -18.20
C MET A 1 10.51 -15.39 -17.50
N MET A 2 10.09 -14.81 -16.38
CA MET A 2 10.97 -14.00 -15.51
C MET A 2 12.06 -14.87 -14.87
N ASN A 3 13.15 -14.28 -14.41
CA ASN A 3 14.29 -14.99 -13.83
C ASN A 3 14.59 -14.52 -12.39
N TRP A 4 14.71 -15.44 -11.44
CA TRP A 4 14.92 -15.12 -10.02
C TRP A 4 16.21 -14.35 -9.72
N GLU A 5 17.32 -14.59 -10.43
CA GLU A 5 18.55 -13.79 -10.22
C GLU A 5 18.30 -12.31 -10.51
N GLN A 6 17.55 -12.03 -11.59
CA GLN A 6 17.23 -10.67 -12.00
C GLN A 6 16.16 -10.03 -11.11
N LEU A 7 15.14 -10.80 -10.71
CA LEU A 7 14.07 -10.34 -9.81
C LEU A 7 14.59 -9.95 -8.40
N LEU A 8 15.70 -10.53 -7.96
CA LEU A 8 16.32 -10.23 -6.66
C LEU A 8 17.36 -9.09 -6.76
N SER A 9 17.21 -8.18 -7.74
CA SER A 9 18.14 -7.07 -7.96
C SER A 9 18.28 -6.16 -6.73
N LEU A 10 19.54 -5.99 -6.31
CA LEU A 10 19.97 -5.03 -5.29
C LEU A 10 20.18 -3.62 -5.84
N LYS A 11 20.03 -3.40 -7.16
CA LYS A 11 20.18 -2.08 -7.80
C LYS A 11 19.32 -1.04 -7.07
N ARG A 12 19.85 0.17 -6.95
CA ARG A 12 19.15 1.33 -6.43
C ARG A 12 19.20 2.45 -7.47
N PHE A 13 18.28 3.39 -7.34
CA PHE A 13 18.24 4.55 -8.24
C PHE A 13 19.61 5.25 -8.30
N GLY A 14 20.05 5.51 -9.54
CA GLY A 14 21.32 6.17 -9.86
C GLY A 14 22.55 5.26 -9.89
N ASP A 15 22.41 3.97 -9.60
CA ASP A 15 23.54 3.04 -9.72
C ASP A 15 23.90 2.78 -11.19
N THR A 16 25.19 2.84 -11.50
CA THR A 16 25.74 2.53 -12.84
C THR A 16 26.42 1.17 -12.92
N GLN A 17 26.58 0.49 -11.77
CA GLN A 17 27.20 -0.83 -11.67
C GLN A 17 26.26 -1.82 -10.98
N LYS A 18 26.31 -3.09 -11.37
CA LYS A 18 25.56 -4.18 -10.73
C LYS A 18 26.04 -4.36 -9.29
N ARG A 19 25.11 -4.61 -8.37
CA ARG A 19 25.40 -4.97 -6.97
C ARG A 19 25.23 -6.47 -6.76
N PRO A 20 26.30 -7.29 -6.87
CA PRO A 20 26.19 -8.73 -6.66
C PRO A 20 25.89 -9.04 -5.19
N ARG A 21 24.94 -9.96 -4.94
CA ARG A 21 24.53 -10.37 -3.60
C ARG A 21 25.69 -10.93 -2.76
N ILE A 22 26.54 -11.77 -3.35
CA ILE A 22 27.72 -12.37 -2.70
C ILE A 22 28.74 -11.34 -2.18
N ALA A 23 28.72 -10.11 -2.71
CA ALA A 23 29.63 -9.03 -2.29
C ALA A 23 28.99 -8.07 -1.28
N GLN A 24 27.75 -8.32 -0.84
CA GLN A 24 27.12 -7.51 0.21
C GLN A 24 27.75 -7.83 1.56
N ASP A 25 27.83 -6.80 2.41
CA ASP A 25 28.12 -6.96 3.83
C ASP A 25 26.84 -7.46 4.53
N GLU A 26 26.89 -8.63 5.16
CA GLU A 26 25.74 -9.22 5.86
C GLU A 26 25.23 -8.34 7.01
N THR A 27 26.05 -7.47 7.60
CA THR A 27 25.61 -6.51 8.65
C THR A 27 24.90 -5.29 8.08
N ARG A 28 25.00 -5.07 6.77
CA ARG A 28 24.49 -3.92 6.03
C ARG A 28 23.82 -4.35 4.72
N LEU A 29 23.20 -5.53 4.73
CA LEU A 29 22.59 -6.13 3.55
C LEU A 29 21.54 -5.20 2.97
N GLY A 30 21.56 -4.98 1.65
CA GLY A 30 20.68 -4.00 1.00
C GLY A 30 19.19 -4.18 1.33
N PHE A 31 18.70 -5.41 1.43
CA PHE A 31 17.29 -5.67 1.73
C PHE A 31 16.90 -5.29 3.16
N ASP A 32 17.80 -5.49 4.14
CA ASP A 32 17.57 -5.05 5.53
C ASP A 32 17.66 -3.52 5.63
N VAL A 33 18.62 -2.91 4.92
CA VAL A 33 18.76 -1.45 4.82
C VAL A 33 17.51 -0.78 4.24
N ASP A 34 16.78 -1.46 3.34
CA ASP A 34 15.51 -0.95 2.83
C ASP A 34 14.48 -0.81 3.95
N PHE A 35 14.33 -1.85 4.77
CA PHE A 35 13.42 -1.84 5.92
C PHE A 35 13.76 -0.67 6.85
N ASP A 36 15.03 -0.51 7.20
CA ASP A 36 15.50 0.59 8.06
C ASP A 36 15.13 1.96 7.49
N ARG A 37 15.41 2.20 6.20
CA ARG A 37 15.10 3.48 5.54
C ARG A 37 13.61 3.80 5.59
N ILE A 38 12.76 2.79 5.45
CA ILE A 38 11.31 2.95 5.53
C ILE A 38 10.91 3.32 6.95
N ILE A 39 11.36 2.59 7.96
CA ILE A 39 11.03 2.84 9.38
C ILE A 39 11.42 4.26 9.81
N PHE A 40 12.57 4.76 9.35
CA PHE A 40 13.04 6.11 9.67
C PHE A 40 12.39 7.22 8.82
N SER A 41 11.61 6.88 7.80
CA SER A 41 10.98 7.88 6.92
C SER A 41 9.84 8.63 7.61
N SER A 42 9.67 9.92 7.28
CA SER A 42 8.53 10.71 7.75
C SER A 42 7.20 10.18 7.22
N ALA A 43 7.19 9.64 6.00
CA ALA A 43 6.02 9.06 5.38
C ALA A 43 5.51 7.85 6.16
N PHE A 44 6.39 6.93 6.58
CA PHE A 44 5.99 5.80 7.43
C PHE A 44 5.51 6.25 8.81
N ARG A 45 6.22 7.18 9.47
CA ARG A 45 5.81 7.71 10.78
C ARG A 45 4.44 8.39 10.75
N SER A 46 4.07 9.00 9.62
CA SER A 46 2.75 9.64 9.46
C SER A 46 1.59 8.65 9.56
N LEU A 47 1.82 7.36 9.30
CA LEU A 47 0.80 6.31 9.39
C LEU A 47 0.26 6.13 10.83
N GLN A 48 0.99 6.59 11.85
CA GLN A 48 0.53 6.54 13.24
C GLN A 48 -0.73 7.40 13.46
N ASP A 49 -0.86 8.51 12.74
CA ASP A 49 -1.98 9.46 12.86
C ASP A 49 -2.90 9.37 11.61
N LYS A 50 -2.93 8.19 10.98
CA LYS A 50 -3.89 7.83 9.93
C LYS A 50 -4.67 6.60 10.37
N THR A 51 -5.99 6.72 10.40
CA THR A 51 -6.82 5.55 10.72
C THR A 51 -6.78 4.52 9.62
N GLN A 52 -6.88 3.28 10.03
CA GLN A 52 -7.10 2.17 9.12
C GLN A 52 -8.57 2.11 8.72
N VAL A 53 -9.39 1.54 9.60
CA VAL A 53 -10.81 1.34 9.39
C VAL A 53 -11.59 2.05 10.48
N ILE A 54 -11.32 1.68 11.73
CA ILE A 54 -12.04 2.26 12.86
C ILE A 54 -11.45 3.66 13.12
N PRO A 55 -12.29 4.68 13.39
CA PRO A 55 -11.82 5.99 13.81
C PRO A 55 -10.85 5.87 15.00
N LEU A 56 -9.92 6.83 15.15
CA LEU A 56 -9.10 6.93 16.36
C LEU A 56 -10.06 7.17 17.53
N SER A 57 -10.52 6.10 18.17
CA SER A 57 -11.36 6.16 19.35
C SER A 57 -10.50 6.61 20.53
N GLU A 58 -11.14 7.15 21.58
CA GLU A 58 -10.47 7.35 22.88
C GLU A 58 -10.15 6.01 23.59
N THR A 59 -10.38 4.85 22.96
CA THR A 59 -10.07 3.53 23.52
C THR A 59 -8.69 3.04 23.07
N ASP A 60 -7.95 2.44 24.01
CA ASP A 60 -6.50 2.18 23.93
C ASP A 60 -6.06 1.10 22.91
N PHE A 61 -6.97 0.49 22.14
CA PHE A 61 -6.70 -0.78 21.43
C PHE A 61 -7.10 -0.83 19.94
N VAL A 62 -7.15 0.32 19.25
CA VAL A 62 -7.48 0.35 17.81
C VAL A 62 -6.22 0.41 16.95
N HIS A 63 -6.09 -0.48 15.97
CA HIS A 63 -4.99 -0.45 15.02
C HIS A 63 -5.01 0.84 14.18
N THR A 64 -3.87 1.53 14.18
CA THR A 64 -3.55 2.56 13.19
C THR A 64 -3.01 1.88 11.93
N ARG A 65 -2.92 2.61 10.81
CA ARG A 65 -2.26 2.09 9.61
C ARG A 65 -0.80 1.69 9.87
N LEU A 66 -0.14 2.35 10.83
CA LEU A 66 1.23 2.00 11.22
C LEU A 66 1.30 0.62 11.87
N THR A 67 0.46 0.35 12.86
CA THR A 67 0.49 -0.93 13.60
C THR A 67 0.09 -2.09 12.70
N HIS A 68 -0.91 -1.93 11.84
CA HIS A 68 -1.24 -2.93 10.83
C HIS A 68 -0.13 -3.15 9.83
N SER A 69 0.47 -2.09 9.30
CA SER A 69 1.61 -2.24 8.37
C SER A 69 2.77 -3.01 9.02
N LEU A 70 3.01 -2.83 10.32
CA LEU A 70 3.98 -3.63 11.06
C LEU A 70 3.58 -5.11 11.15
N GLU A 71 2.32 -5.42 11.45
CA GLU A 71 1.83 -6.80 11.51
C GLU A 71 1.85 -7.49 10.14
N VAL A 72 1.38 -6.80 9.09
CA VAL A 72 1.51 -7.25 7.69
C VAL A 72 2.97 -7.52 7.35
N SER A 73 3.92 -6.70 7.82
CA SER A 73 5.34 -6.93 7.59
C SER A 73 5.88 -8.19 8.25
N VAL A 74 5.36 -8.57 9.42
CA VAL A 74 5.74 -9.79 10.14
C VAL A 74 5.20 -11.03 9.42
N VAL A 75 3.94 -10.97 8.95
CA VAL A 75 3.33 -12.02 8.12
C VAL A 75 4.09 -12.15 6.79
N GLY A 76 4.34 -11.02 6.11
CA GLY A 76 5.10 -10.94 4.86
C GLY A 76 6.50 -11.54 5.00
N ARG A 77 7.23 -11.19 6.07
CA ARG A 77 8.54 -11.78 6.38
C ARG A 77 8.49 -13.30 6.45
N THR A 78 7.47 -13.83 7.12
CA THR A 78 7.30 -15.27 7.31
C THR A 78 6.98 -15.96 5.98
N LEU A 79 6.08 -15.39 5.18
CA LEU A 79 5.77 -15.86 3.82
C LEU A 79 7.04 -15.89 2.95
N GLY A 80 7.78 -14.78 2.90
CA GLY A 80 9.01 -14.65 2.13
C GLY A 80 10.08 -15.64 2.57
N ARG A 81 10.30 -15.83 3.87
CA ARG A 81 11.27 -16.83 4.37
C ARG A 81 10.93 -18.26 3.96
N ARG A 82 9.65 -18.63 4.05
CA ARG A 82 9.21 -19.99 3.76
C ARG A 82 9.27 -20.31 2.28
N VAL A 83 8.77 -19.39 1.44
CA VAL A 83 8.89 -19.50 -0.01
C VAL A 83 10.36 -19.47 -0.42
N GLY A 84 11.14 -18.51 0.09
CA GLY A 84 12.56 -18.38 -0.20
C GLY A 84 13.35 -19.65 0.09
N LYS A 85 13.07 -20.33 1.22
CA LYS A 85 13.70 -21.61 1.53
C LYS A 85 13.45 -22.66 0.43
N ALA A 86 12.20 -22.85 0.03
CA ALA A 86 11.86 -23.82 -1.02
C ALA A 86 12.38 -23.39 -2.41
N LEU A 87 12.42 -22.10 -2.71
CA LEU A 87 12.99 -21.58 -3.95
C LEU A 87 14.49 -21.82 -4.05
N LEU A 88 15.24 -21.69 -2.95
CA LEU A 88 16.68 -21.99 -2.95
C LEU A 88 16.95 -23.49 -3.18
N GLU A 89 16.04 -24.36 -2.72
CA GLU A 89 16.12 -25.80 -3.00
C GLU A 89 15.82 -26.09 -4.50
N ARG A 90 14.90 -25.35 -5.12
CA ARG A 90 14.53 -25.50 -6.54
C ARG A 90 15.50 -24.83 -7.52
N HIS A 91 16.15 -23.75 -7.09
CA HIS A 91 17.03 -22.90 -7.90
C HIS A 91 18.41 -22.78 -7.22
N PRO A 92 19.23 -23.85 -7.26
CA PRO A 92 20.50 -23.90 -6.51
C PRO A 92 21.51 -22.82 -6.94
N ASN A 93 21.40 -22.31 -8.18
CA ASN A 93 22.21 -21.19 -8.65
C ASN A 93 22.04 -19.92 -7.80
N LEU A 94 20.90 -19.72 -7.14
CA LEU A 94 20.69 -18.59 -6.22
C LEU A 94 21.55 -18.72 -4.97
N VAL A 95 21.78 -19.96 -4.48
CA VAL A 95 22.67 -20.23 -3.35
C VAL A 95 24.11 -19.90 -3.75
N ASP A 96 24.54 -20.28 -4.94
CA ASP A 96 25.88 -19.96 -5.47
C ASP A 96 26.12 -18.45 -5.60
N LEU A 97 25.05 -17.68 -5.85
CA LEU A 97 25.06 -16.21 -5.88
C LEU A 97 25.01 -15.56 -4.49
N GLY A 98 24.94 -16.35 -3.42
CA GLY A 98 24.93 -15.91 -2.03
C GLY A 98 23.56 -15.51 -1.49
N TYR A 99 22.47 -15.84 -2.18
CA TYR A 99 21.13 -15.54 -1.66
C TYR A 99 20.75 -16.49 -0.52
N THR A 100 20.08 -15.94 0.49
CA THR A 100 19.56 -16.69 1.63
C THR A 100 18.04 -16.56 1.71
N PHE A 101 17.37 -17.49 2.41
CA PHE A 101 15.91 -17.40 2.60
C PHE A 101 15.52 -16.14 3.41
N ASN A 102 16.44 -15.57 4.19
CA ASN A 102 16.19 -14.31 4.89
C ASN A 102 16.07 -13.13 3.93
N ASP A 103 16.76 -13.16 2.78
CA ASP A 103 16.70 -12.09 1.79
C ASP A 103 15.27 -11.93 1.24
N PHE A 104 14.62 -13.05 0.90
CA PHE A 104 13.21 -13.07 0.49
C PHE A 104 12.28 -12.55 1.59
N GLY A 105 12.57 -12.93 2.85
CA GLY A 105 11.88 -12.41 4.02
C GLY A 105 12.06 -10.90 4.20
N ALA A 106 13.26 -10.37 3.97
CA ALA A 106 13.56 -8.95 4.09
C ALA A 106 12.84 -8.13 3.00
N ILE A 107 12.91 -8.58 1.74
CA ILE A 107 12.21 -7.93 0.61
C ILE A 107 10.70 -7.88 0.84
N THR A 108 10.10 -9.02 1.18
CA THR A 108 8.66 -9.10 1.43
C THR A 108 8.25 -8.29 2.65
N ALA A 109 9.03 -8.29 3.73
CA ALA A 109 8.76 -7.46 4.91
C ALA A 109 8.84 -5.96 4.60
N ALA A 110 9.86 -5.53 3.86
CA ALA A 110 10.05 -4.12 3.47
C ALA A 110 8.95 -3.66 2.53
N ALA A 111 8.53 -4.46 1.55
CA ALA A 111 7.39 -4.14 0.69
C ALA A 111 6.07 -4.11 1.47
N SER A 112 5.87 -5.06 2.38
CA SER A 112 4.68 -5.17 3.23
C SER A 112 4.52 -3.99 4.20
N VAL A 113 5.60 -3.55 4.86
CA VAL A 113 5.53 -2.46 5.85
C VAL A 113 5.19 -1.10 5.23
N MET A 114 5.33 -0.97 3.91
CA MET A 114 5.00 0.25 3.19
C MET A 114 3.81 0.12 2.24
N HIS A 115 3.09 -1.01 2.23
CA HIS A 115 1.95 -1.24 1.31
C HIS A 115 0.93 -0.09 1.36
N ASP A 116 0.75 0.48 2.55
CA ASP A 116 -0.22 1.52 2.83
C ASP A 116 0.34 2.96 2.84
N ILE A 117 1.64 3.13 2.56
CA ILE A 117 2.36 4.41 2.73
C ILE A 117 1.79 5.58 1.91
N GLY A 118 1.17 5.27 0.76
CA GLY A 118 0.61 6.25 -0.16
C GLY A 118 -0.86 6.58 0.05
N ASN A 119 -1.54 5.96 1.01
CA ASN A 119 -2.94 6.27 1.25
C ASN A 119 -3.11 7.68 1.82
N PRO A 120 -4.11 8.44 1.33
CA PRO A 120 -4.43 9.76 1.85
C PRO A 120 -5.02 9.70 3.27
N PRO A 121 -5.17 10.86 3.96
CA PRO A 121 -6.04 10.95 5.12
C PRO A 121 -7.41 10.34 4.83
N PHE A 122 -8.04 9.73 5.83
CA PHE A 122 -9.33 9.04 5.68
C PHE A 122 -9.29 7.82 4.71
N GLY A 123 -8.10 7.31 4.39
CA GLY A 123 -7.91 6.06 3.66
C GLY A 123 -8.57 6.02 2.27
N HIS A 124 -9.26 4.93 1.94
CA HIS A 124 -9.96 4.77 0.66
C HIS A 124 -10.99 5.88 0.39
N SER A 125 -11.58 6.46 1.43
CA SER A 125 -12.51 7.58 1.29
C SER A 125 -11.78 8.88 0.95
N GLY A 126 -10.56 9.06 1.44
CA GLY A 126 -9.66 10.11 0.95
C GLY A 126 -9.30 9.96 -0.52
N GLU A 127 -9.00 8.74 -1.00
CA GLU A 127 -8.70 8.48 -2.42
C GLU A 127 -9.86 8.90 -3.30
N LYS A 128 -11.06 8.43 -2.96
CA LYS A 128 -12.29 8.79 -3.68
C LYS A 128 -12.59 10.29 -3.57
N ALA A 129 -12.30 10.95 -2.45
CA ALA A 129 -12.51 12.38 -2.30
C ALA A 129 -11.58 13.20 -3.22
N ILE A 130 -10.31 12.80 -3.34
CA ILE A 130 -9.37 13.40 -4.31
C ILE A 130 -9.92 13.20 -5.73
N GLY A 131 -10.27 11.96 -6.08
CA GLY A 131 -10.81 11.62 -7.40
C GLY A 131 -12.08 12.39 -7.75
N GLU A 132 -13.04 12.45 -6.82
CA GLU A 132 -14.34 13.11 -7.01
C GLU A 132 -14.19 14.63 -7.18
N TYR A 133 -13.23 15.26 -6.47
CA TYR A 133 -12.92 16.69 -6.64
C TYR A 133 -12.57 17.02 -8.10
N PHE A 134 -11.78 16.18 -8.76
CA PHE A 134 -11.46 16.36 -10.17
C PHE A 134 -12.58 15.89 -11.09
N LYS A 135 -13.31 14.82 -10.73
CA LYS A 135 -14.31 14.20 -11.60
C LYS A 135 -15.63 14.98 -11.71
N THR A 136 -16.15 15.50 -10.60
CA THR A 136 -17.45 16.19 -10.54
C THR A 136 -17.38 17.50 -9.75
N GLY A 137 -16.31 17.72 -8.98
CA GLY A 137 -16.07 18.95 -8.22
C GLY A 137 -15.47 20.09 -9.04
N LYS A 138 -14.88 21.06 -8.34
CA LYS A 138 -14.28 22.26 -8.96
C LYS A 138 -13.03 21.95 -9.81
N GLY A 139 -12.40 20.79 -9.61
CA GLY A 139 -11.25 20.34 -10.38
C GLY A 139 -11.57 19.98 -11.83
N VAL A 140 -12.84 19.80 -12.19
CA VAL A 140 -13.28 19.46 -13.57
C VAL A 140 -12.76 20.45 -14.61
N LYS A 141 -12.56 21.71 -14.21
CA LYS A 141 -12.05 22.77 -15.10
C LYS A 141 -10.70 22.42 -15.75
N TYR A 142 -9.86 21.64 -15.07
CA TYR A 142 -8.53 21.25 -15.55
C TYR A 142 -8.55 20.13 -16.62
N LYS A 143 -9.71 19.50 -16.86
CA LYS A 143 -9.83 18.35 -17.76
C LYS A 143 -9.29 18.60 -19.17
N ASN A 144 -9.62 19.75 -19.74
CA ASN A 144 -9.29 20.05 -21.14
C ASN A 144 -7.84 20.54 -21.32
N GLU A 145 -7.11 20.72 -20.21
CA GLU A 145 -5.72 21.19 -20.20
C GLU A 145 -4.72 20.06 -19.91
N LEU A 146 -5.22 18.85 -19.65
CA LEU A 146 -4.45 17.67 -19.29
C LEU A 146 -4.65 16.58 -20.34
N THR A 147 -3.67 15.69 -20.49
CA THR A 147 -3.87 14.49 -21.31
C THR A 147 -4.86 13.53 -20.64
N ASP A 148 -5.45 12.62 -21.41
CA ASP A 148 -6.40 11.63 -20.88
C ASP A 148 -5.80 10.80 -19.72
N LYS A 149 -4.52 10.44 -19.80
CA LYS A 149 -3.82 9.67 -18.76
C LYS A 149 -3.54 10.51 -17.51
N GLU A 150 -3.07 11.74 -17.68
CA GLU A 150 -2.84 12.66 -16.56
C GLU A 150 -4.14 12.98 -15.84
N TYR A 151 -5.23 13.22 -16.57
CA TYR A 151 -6.53 13.43 -15.95
C TYR A 151 -7.07 12.15 -15.30
N GLN A 152 -6.80 10.97 -15.90
CA GLN A 152 -7.18 9.69 -15.30
C GLN A 152 -6.48 9.46 -13.95
N ASP A 153 -5.20 9.79 -13.85
CA ASP A 153 -4.44 9.73 -12.59
C ASP A 153 -5.08 10.54 -11.47
N LEU A 154 -5.70 11.68 -11.81
CA LEU A 154 -6.35 12.55 -10.85
C LEU A 154 -7.72 12.03 -10.43
N ILE A 155 -8.57 11.62 -11.38
CA ILE A 155 -9.96 11.20 -11.07
C ILE A 155 -10.08 9.81 -10.45
N ASP A 156 -9.08 8.94 -10.65
CA ASP A 156 -9.00 7.63 -10.02
C ASP A 156 -7.78 7.53 -9.08
N PHE A 157 -7.39 8.64 -8.43
CA PHE A 157 -6.23 8.71 -7.53
C PHE A 157 -6.08 7.47 -6.64
N GLU A 158 -4.89 6.87 -6.64
CA GLU A 158 -4.68 5.53 -6.09
C GLU A 158 -3.47 5.49 -5.15
N GLY A 159 -3.64 4.92 -3.96
CA GLY A 159 -2.65 4.89 -2.89
C GLY A 159 -1.39 4.07 -3.19
N ASN A 160 -1.48 2.98 -3.97
CA ASN A 160 -0.30 2.24 -4.43
C ASN A 160 0.52 3.07 -5.43
N ALA A 161 -0.14 3.77 -6.35
CA ALA A 161 0.53 4.69 -7.27
C ALA A 161 1.21 5.85 -6.53
N ASN A 162 0.52 6.43 -5.55
CA ASN A 162 1.10 7.46 -4.70
C ASN A 162 2.21 6.93 -3.77
N GLY A 163 2.09 5.68 -3.33
CA GLY A 163 3.12 5.01 -2.57
C GLY A 163 4.39 4.87 -3.41
N PHE A 164 4.29 4.44 -4.67
CA PHE A 164 5.43 4.39 -5.57
C PHE A 164 6.09 5.76 -5.73
N LYS A 165 5.28 6.81 -5.94
CA LYS A 165 5.75 8.20 -5.94
C LYS A 165 6.51 8.59 -4.68
N ILE A 166 5.98 8.35 -3.49
CA ILE A 166 6.67 8.64 -2.22
C ILE A 166 8.05 7.95 -2.15
N LEU A 167 8.13 6.72 -2.64
CA LEU A 167 9.35 5.91 -2.54
C LEU A 167 10.44 6.33 -3.55
N THR A 168 10.05 6.87 -4.71
CA THR A 168 10.97 7.15 -5.83
C THR A 168 11.15 8.64 -6.16
N GLU A 169 10.28 9.52 -5.66
CA GLU A 169 10.26 10.94 -6.03
C GLU A 169 11.60 11.62 -5.73
N SER A 170 12.13 12.30 -6.74
CA SER A 170 13.29 13.18 -6.60
C SER A 170 12.82 14.60 -6.27
N ARG A 171 13.45 15.22 -5.28
CA ARG A 171 13.22 16.62 -4.91
C ARG A 171 14.55 17.35 -4.71
N LYS A 172 14.52 18.68 -4.58
CA LYS A 172 15.73 19.46 -4.33
C LYS A 172 16.48 18.92 -3.10
N GLY A 173 17.72 18.47 -3.31
CA GLY A 173 18.57 17.87 -2.27
C GLY A 173 18.39 16.37 -2.02
N ILE A 174 17.39 15.71 -2.62
CA ILE A 174 17.15 14.26 -2.48
C ILE A 174 16.82 13.65 -3.85
N SER A 175 17.69 12.80 -4.37
CA SER A 175 17.46 12.09 -5.64
C SER A 175 17.05 10.63 -5.42
N GLY A 176 16.02 10.18 -6.13
CA GLY A 176 15.52 8.80 -6.10
C GLY A 176 14.76 8.41 -4.82
N GLY A 177 14.16 9.37 -4.11
CA GLY A 177 13.38 9.14 -2.90
C GLY A 177 14.16 8.40 -1.81
N LEU A 178 13.65 7.25 -1.36
CA LEU A 178 14.31 6.38 -0.38
C LEU A 178 15.41 5.51 -0.99
N ARG A 179 15.55 5.51 -2.33
CA ARG A 179 16.52 4.73 -3.11
C ARG A 179 16.54 3.26 -2.69
N LEU A 180 15.38 2.65 -2.53
CA LEU A 180 15.23 1.24 -2.13
C LEU A 180 15.80 0.30 -3.21
N SER A 181 16.13 -0.94 -2.84
CA SER A 181 16.53 -1.94 -3.82
C SER A 181 15.37 -2.26 -4.77
N TYR A 182 15.69 -2.54 -6.03
CA TYR A 182 14.68 -2.71 -7.07
C TYR A 182 13.81 -3.94 -6.81
N ALA A 183 14.33 -5.01 -6.22
CA ALA A 183 13.52 -6.15 -5.78
C ALA A 183 12.41 -5.74 -4.79
N THR A 184 12.73 -4.83 -3.85
CA THR A 184 11.76 -4.29 -2.88
C THR A 184 10.70 -3.43 -3.56
N LEU A 185 11.09 -2.58 -4.50
CA LEU A 185 10.14 -1.78 -5.31
C LEU A 185 9.26 -2.67 -6.20
N GLY A 186 9.82 -3.71 -6.79
CA GLY A 186 9.09 -4.70 -7.57
C GLY A 186 8.05 -5.45 -6.74
N ALA A 187 8.45 -5.92 -5.54
CA ALA A 187 7.53 -6.58 -4.61
C ALA A 187 6.43 -5.65 -4.09
N PHE A 188 6.68 -4.35 -4.00
CA PHE A 188 5.70 -3.33 -3.64
C PHE A 188 4.69 -3.04 -4.78
N LEU A 189 5.11 -3.14 -6.04
CA LEU A 189 4.26 -2.86 -7.21
C LEU A 189 3.16 -3.92 -7.40
N LYS A 190 2.03 -3.73 -6.70
CA LYS A 190 0.82 -4.58 -6.79
C LYS A 190 0.14 -4.49 -8.16
N TYR A 191 0.22 -3.35 -8.85
CA TYR A 191 -0.44 -3.12 -10.14
C TYR A 191 0.49 -2.41 -11.13
N PRO A 192 1.51 -3.09 -11.71
CA PRO A 192 2.50 -2.49 -12.61
C PRO A 192 1.92 -2.07 -13.98
N LYS A 193 1.06 -1.05 -14.00
CA LYS A 193 0.44 -0.48 -15.20
C LYS A 193 0.05 0.99 -15.01
N GLU A 194 -0.15 1.69 -16.13
CA GLU A 194 -0.72 3.04 -16.19
C GLU A 194 -2.21 3.05 -15.77
N SER A 195 -2.75 4.23 -15.45
CA SER A 195 -4.16 4.44 -15.10
C SER A 195 -5.13 4.14 -16.25
N LEU A 196 -4.66 4.27 -17.50
CA LEU A 196 -5.37 3.82 -18.70
C LEU A 196 -4.60 2.71 -19.44
N PRO A 197 -5.31 1.71 -20.01
CA PRO A 197 -6.76 1.52 -19.93
C PRO A 197 -7.23 1.06 -18.55
N LYS A 198 -8.42 1.47 -18.13
CA LYS A 198 -9.02 1.12 -16.84
C LYS A 198 -9.58 -0.30 -16.88
N LYS A 199 -9.03 -1.19 -16.04
CA LYS A 199 -9.49 -2.60 -15.88
C LYS A 199 -9.78 -3.32 -17.22
N PRO A 200 -8.81 -3.38 -18.17
CA PRO A 200 -9.04 -3.93 -19.50
C PRO A 200 -9.30 -5.44 -19.50
N THR A 201 -8.88 -6.15 -18.45
CA THR A 201 -9.14 -7.59 -18.28
C THR A 201 -9.46 -7.92 -16.82
N ASN A 202 -9.87 -9.16 -16.57
CA ASN A 202 -10.09 -9.69 -15.22
C ASN A 202 -8.80 -10.17 -14.53
N HIS A 203 -7.65 -10.09 -15.19
CA HIS A 203 -6.38 -10.44 -14.57
C HIS A 203 -6.11 -9.52 -13.39
N ILE A 204 -5.66 -10.07 -12.26
CA ILE A 204 -5.44 -9.32 -11.03
C ILE A 204 -4.54 -8.07 -11.16
N VAL A 205 -3.60 -8.08 -12.12
CA VAL A 205 -2.74 -6.94 -12.42
C VAL A 205 -3.51 -5.73 -12.95
N ASP A 206 -4.64 -5.96 -13.61
CA ASP A 206 -5.50 -4.93 -14.20
C ASP A 206 -6.53 -4.35 -13.23
N LYS A 207 -6.61 -4.87 -11.98
CA LYS A 207 -7.60 -4.47 -10.98
C LYS A 207 -7.55 -2.97 -10.65
N LYS A 208 -6.34 -2.38 -10.61
CA LYS A 208 -6.09 -0.94 -10.40
C LYS A 208 -4.86 -0.54 -11.24
N TYR A 209 -4.13 0.50 -10.85
CA TYR A 209 -2.86 0.91 -11.44
C TYR A 209 -1.87 1.27 -10.33
N GLY A 210 -0.59 1.39 -10.64
CA GLY A 210 0.47 1.35 -9.61
C GLY A 210 1.55 2.41 -9.78
N PHE A 211 1.43 3.30 -10.75
CA PHE A 211 2.26 4.49 -10.88
C PHE A 211 1.50 5.60 -11.59
N PHE A 212 1.83 6.84 -11.24
CA PHE A 212 1.35 8.03 -11.94
C PHE A 212 2.25 8.35 -13.14
N GLN A 213 1.75 9.16 -14.07
CA GLN A 213 2.51 9.65 -15.23
C GLN A 213 3.81 10.35 -14.81
N SER A 214 3.84 11.02 -13.65
CA SER A 214 5.04 11.65 -13.07
C SER A 214 6.14 10.66 -12.68
N GLU A 215 5.79 9.39 -12.45
CA GLU A 215 6.71 8.33 -12.03
C GLU A 215 6.99 7.30 -13.12
N LYS A 216 6.49 7.52 -14.34
CA LYS A 216 6.62 6.61 -15.48
C LYS A 216 8.06 6.19 -15.75
N GLU A 217 9.00 7.13 -15.73
CA GLU A 217 10.42 6.83 -15.97
C GLU A 217 11.05 5.99 -14.85
N ALA A 218 10.75 6.31 -13.60
CA ALA A 218 11.21 5.54 -12.45
C ALA A 218 10.63 4.11 -12.47
N PHE A 219 9.35 3.98 -12.83
CA PHE A 219 8.69 2.69 -13.01
C PHE A 219 9.38 1.86 -14.10
N LEU A 220 9.61 2.45 -15.28
CA LEU A 220 10.25 1.77 -16.39
C LEU A 220 11.68 1.31 -16.07
N ASP A 221 12.46 2.10 -15.34
CA ASP A 221 13.80 1.69 -14.91
C ASP A 221 13.74 0.48 -13.96
N VAL A 222 12.81 0.48 -13.01
CA VAL A 222 12.62 -0.65 -12.07
C VAL A 222 12.20 -1.92 -12.80
N VAL A 223 11.12 -1.89 -13.58
CA VAL A 223 10.56 -3.12 -14.19
C VAL A 223 11.46 -3.70 -15.27
N LYS A 224 12.21 -2.87 -16.00
CA LYS A 224 13.18 -3.31 -17.00
C LYS A 224 14.39 -3.98 -16.35
N ASP A 225 14.92 -3.40 -15.27
CA ASP A 225 16.04 -3.99 -14.54
C ASP A 225 15.67 -5.34 -13.92
N LEU A 226 14.45 -5.47 -13.38
CA LEU A 226 13.92 -6.71 -12.82
C LEU A 226 13.55 -7.77 -13.87
N GLY A 227 13.57 -7.42 -15.16
CA GLY A 227 13.17 -8.34 -16.23
C GLY A 227 11.70 -8.76 -16.13
N MET A 228 10.85 -7.88 -15.59
CA MET A 228 9.41 -8.14 -15.52
C MET A 228 8.84 -8.24 -16.93
N LEU A 229 7.92 -9.17 -17.13
CA LEU A 229 7.34 -9.43 -18.45
C LEU A 229 6.33 -8.34 -18.82
N GLU A 230 6.53 -7.73 -19.98
CA GLU A 230 5.56 -6.77 -20.53
C GLU A 230 4.27 -7.50 -20.94
N LYS A 231 3.13 -6.92 -20.57
CA LYS A 231 1.80 -7.40 -20.91
C LYS A 231 1.27 -6.59 -22.09
N LYS A 232 0.89 -7.28 -23.17
CA LYS A 232 0.30 -6.65 -24.35
C LYS A 232 -0.95 -5.85 -23.96
N SER A 233 -0.91 -4.53 -24.14
CA SER A 233 -1.94 -3.57 -23.75
C SER A 233 -1.79 -2.28 -24.58
N GLU A 234 -2.81 -1.43 -24.61
CA GLU A 234 -2.77 -0.11 -25.27
C GLU A 234 -1.92 0.92 -24.48
N GLY A 235 -1.62 0.62 -23.22
CA GLY A 235 -0.74 1.39 -22.34
C GLY A 235 0.38 0.52 -21.78
N ILE A 236 1.30 1.15 -21.05
CA ILE A 236 2.39 0.44 -20.39
C ILE A 236 1.78 -0.44 -19.29
N SER A 237 2.04 -1.73 -19.39
CA SER A 237 1.58 -2.73 -18.44
C SER A 237 2.59 -3.87 -18.40
N PHE A 238 2.89 -4.35 -17.20
CA PHE A 238 3.73 -5.51 -16.96
C PHE A 238 2.97 -6.53 -16.12
N TYR A 239 3.45 -7.77 -16.08
CA TYR A 239 3.01 -8.73 -15.07
C TYR A 239 3.72 -8.45 -13.75
N ARG A 240 3.06 -8.83 -12.64
CA ARG A 240 3.54 -8.58 -11.28
C ARG A 240 4.88 -9.26 -11.01
N HIS A 241 5.70 -8.61 -10.21
CA HIS A 241 6.84 -9.27 -9.57
C HIS A 241 6.32 -10.45 -8.72
N PRO A 242 6.92 -11.64 -8.74
CA PRO A 242 6.42 -12.80 -8.00
C PRO A 242 6.19 -12.52 -6.51
N LEU A 243 7.14 -11.86 -5.84
CA LEU A 243 7.00 -11.55 -4.40
C LEU A 243 5.85 -10.57 -4.09
N ALA A 244 5.30 -9.84 -5.06
CA ALA A 244 4.12 -9.00 -4.82
C ALA A 244 2.87 -9.81 -4.47
N TYR A 245 2.79 -11.07 -4.92
CA TYR A 245 1.72 -12.00 -4.49
C TYR A 245 1.81 -12.34 -3.00
N LEU A 246 3.03 -12.42 -2.44
CA LEU A 246 3.23 -12.66 -1.01
C LEU A 246 2.89 -11.41 -0.18
N VAL A 247 3.21 -10.23 -0.70
CA VAL A 247 2.85 -8.95 -0.06
C VAL A 247 1.33 -8.78 -0.04
N GLU A 248 0.65 -9.04 -1.17
CA GLU A 248 -0.82 -9.01 -1.22
C GLU A 248 -1.45 -10.06 -0.30
N ALA A 249 -0.92 -11.28 -0.25
CA ALA A 249 -1.42 -12.30 0.67
C ALA A 249 -1.20 -11.92 2.15
N ALA A 250 -0.07 -11.29 2.49
CA ALA A 250 0.16 -10.81 3.85
C ALA A 250 -0.90 -9.78 4.27
N ASP A 251 -1.17 -8.82 3.40
CA ASP A 251 -2.17 -7.77 3.59
C ASP A 251 -3.57 -8.37 3.73
N ASP A 252 -3.98 -9.23 2.79
CA ASP A 252 -5.30 -9.87 2.81
C ASP A 252 -5.50 -10.76 4.06
N ILE A 253 -4.46 -11.47 4.53
CA ILE A 253 -4.52 -12.28 5.78
C ILE A 253 -4.75 -11.38 6.99
N CYS A 254 -3.96 -10.31 7.13
CA CYS A 254 -4.10 -9.38 8.26
C CYS A 254 -5.44 -8.67 8.22
N TYR A 255 -5.83 -8.14 7.06
CA TYR A 255 -7.10 -7.46 6.86
C TYR A 255 -8.31 -8.36 7.17
N THR A 256 -8.23 -9.66 6.84
CA THR A 256 -9.31 -10.60 7.14
C THR A 256 -9.40 -10.89 8.63
N ILE A 257 -8.28 -11.19 9.29
CA ILE A 257 -8.30 -11.76 10.64
C ILE A 257 -8.16 -10.68 11.74
N ILE A 258 -7.32 -9.67 11.53
CA ILE A 258 -7.02 -8.64 12.53
C ILE A 258 -8.15 -7.63 12.61
N ASP A 259 -8.68 -7.14 11.47
CA ASP A 259 -9.87 -6.27 11.50
C ASP A 259 -11.07 -6.98 12.16
N PHE A 260 -11.20 -8.29 11.96
CA PHE A 260 -12.23 -9.09 12.63
C PHE A 260 -12.01 -9.19 14.14
N GLU A 261 -10.77 -9.41 14.59
CA GLU A 261 -10.38 -9.33 16.01
C GLU A 261 -10.73 -7.96 16.61
N ASP A 262 -10.39 -6.86 15.92
CA ASP A 262 -10.69 -5.50 16.36
C ASP A 262 -12.20 -5.26 16.48
N GLY A 263 -12.98 -5.72 15.48
CA GLY A 263 -14.43 -5.64 15.52
C GLY A 263 -15.03 -6.35 16.74
N ILE A 264 -14.47 -7.50 17.15
CA ILE A 264 -14.91 -8.23 18.35
C ILE A 264 -14.47 -7.51 19.63
N ASN A 265 -13.24 -7.02 19.67
CA ASN A 265 -12.70 -6.32 20.85
C ASN A 265 -13.48 -5.04 21.14
N LEU A 266 -13.87 -4.30 20.10
CA LEU A 266 -14.72 -3.11 20.17
C LEU A 266 -16.20 -3.38 20.44
N GLY A 267 -16.63 -4.65 20.41
CA GLY A 267 -18.03 -5.04 20.61
C GLY A 267 -18.95 -4.71 19.43
N LEU A 268 -18.39 -4.43 18.25
CA LEU A 268 -19.15 -4.29 16.99
C LEU A 268 -19.60 -5.67 16.47
N ILE A 269 -18.86 -6.71 16.84
CA ILE A 269 -19.14 -8.11 16.54
C ILE A 269 -19.18 -8.88 17.87
N ASP A 270 -20.23 -9.68 18.07
CA ASP A 270 -20.36 -10.49 19.28
C ASP A 270 -19.29 -11.59 19.31
N GLU A 271 -18.73 -11.86 20.50
CA GLU A 271 -17.66 -12.85 20.68
C GLU A 271 -18.05 -14.26 20.22
N GLU A 272 -19.33 -14.63 20.34
CA GLU A 272 -19.83 -15.95 19.94
C GLU A 272 -19.54 -16.26 18.46
N PHE A 273 -19.50 -15.22 17.62
CA PHE A 273 -19.14 -15.35 16.21
C PHE A 273 -17.66 -15.63 15.98
N ALA A 274 -16.77 -15.34 16.93
CA ALA A 274 -15.32 -15.51 16.75
C ALA A 274 -14.97 -16.97 16.41
N LEU A 275 -15.44 -17.91 17.23
CA LEU A 275 -15.18 -19.33 16.98
C LEU A 275 -15.97 -19.82 15.76
N GLU A 276 -17.24 -19.42 15.61
CA GLU A 276 -18.08 -19.83 14.48
C GLU A 276 -17.44 -19.47 13.13
N TYR A 277 -16.96 -18.24 12.99
CA TYR A 277 -16.36 -17.74 11.75
C TYR A 277 -14.91 -18.20 11.56
N MET A 278 -14.21 -18.63 12.60
CA MET A 278 -12.82 -19.08 12.46
C MET A 278 -12.66 -20.61 12.52
N ILE A 279 -13.71 -21.37 12.84
CA ILE A 279 -13.60 -22.81 13.14
C ILE A 279 -12.93 -23.59 12.02
N LYS A 280 -13.27 -23.33 10.74
CA LYS A 280 -12.65 -24.05 9.62
C LYS A 280 -11.16 -23.78 9.48
N LEU A 281 -10.70 -22.59 9.90
CA LEU A 281 -9.30 -22.19 9.86
C LEU A 281 -8.51 -22.80 11.02
N VAL A 282 -9.15 -23.08 12.16
CA VAL A 282 -8.45 -23.47 13.39
C VAL A 282 -8.73 -24.90 13.85
N LYS A 283 -9.74 -25.59 13.29
CA LYS A 283 -10.22 -26.90 13.78
C LYS A 283 -9.13 -27.96 13.94
N ASP A 284 -8.12 -27.94 13.07
CA ASP A 284 -7.07 -28.97 13.03
C ASP A 284 -5.85 -28.56 13.88
N THR A 285 -5.81 -27.34 14.40
CA THR A 285 -4.68 -26.77 15.15
C THR A 285 -5.06 -26.27 16.55
N ILE A 286 -6.35 -26.13 16.85
CA ILE A 286 -6.86 -25.63 18.12
C ILE A 286 -6.70 -26.67 19.24
N ASP A 287 -6.12 -26.26 20.35
CA ASP A 287 -6.19 -26.99 21.61
C ASP A 287 -7.46 -26.52 22.35
N ILE A 288 -8.50 -27.34 22.30
CA ILE A 288 -9.81 -27.07 22.92
C ILE A 288 -9.67 -26.84 24.43
N LYS A 289 -8.81 -27.62 25.11
CA LYS A 289 -8.62 -27.46 26.57
C LYS A 289 -7.97 -26.12 26.88
N LYS A 290 -6.95 -25.74 26.11
CA LYS A 290 -6.31 -24.43 26.23
C LYS A 290 -7.31 -23.32 25.96
N TYR A 291 -8.07 -23.37 24.87
CA TYR A 291 -9.05 -22.35 24.52
C TYR A 291 -10.07 -22.10 25.65
N HIS A 292 -10.64 -23.17 26.22
CA HIS A 292 -11.59 -23.04 27.34
C HIS A 292 -10.93 -22.63 28.66
N SER A 293 -9.61 -22.78 28.81
CA SER A 293 -8.89 -22.31 30.00
C SER A 293 -8.65 -20.80 30.02
N LEU A 294 -8.70 -20.14 28.86
CA LEU A 294 -8.48 -18.70 28.72
C LEU A 294 -9.67 -17.92 29.29
N GLN A 295 -9.40 -17.10 30.30
CA GLN A 295 -10.43 -16.39 31.07
C GLN A 295 -10.98 -15.16 30.32
N HIS A 296 -10.11 -14.43 29.61
CA HIS A 296 -10.48 -13.17 28.96
C HIS A 296 -10.80 -13.35 27.47
N LYS A 297 -11.79 -12.59 26.99
CA LYS A 297 -12.20 -12.53 25.57
C LYS A 297 -11.00 -12.24 24.66
N THR A 298 -10.22 -11.23 25.02
CA THR A 298 -9.03 -10.80 24.26
C THR A 298 -8.06 -11.95 24.06
N ASP A 299 -7.78 -12.73 25.12
CA ASP A 299 -6.86 -13.86 25.03
C ASP A 299 -7.39 -14.98 24.11
N ARG A 300 -8.68 -15.28 24.19
CA ARG A 300 -9.34 -16.27 23.34
C ARG A 300 -9.28 -15.86 21.87
N VAL A 301 -9.63 -14.62 21.55
CA VAL A 301 -9.65 -14.10 20.18
C VAL A 301 -8.22 -14.03 19.62
N SER A 302 -7.26 -13.51 20.38
CA SER A 302 -5.86 -13.44 19.96
C SER A 302 -5.23 -14.83 19.75
N TYR A 303 -5.66 -15.84 20.53
CA TYR A 303 -5.25 -17.24 20.29
C TYR A 303 -5.81 -17.77 18.97
N LEU A 304 -7.11 -17.58 18.71
CA LEU A 304 -7.74 -17.98 17.44
C LEU A 304 -7.08 -17.30 16.24
N ARG A 305 -6.79 -15.99 16.34
CA ARG A 305 -6.04 -15.23 15.34
C ARG A 305 -4.69 -15.88 15.04
N ALA A 306 -3.89 -16.15 16.06
CA ALA A 306 -2.55 -16.72 15.86
C ALA A 306 -2.61 -18.06 15.09
N LEU A 307 -3.60 -18.91 15.41
CA LEU A 307 -3.82 -20.17 14.71
C LEU A 307 -4.26 -19.94 13.26
N ALA A 308 -5.25 -19.06 13.03
CA ALA A 308 -5.80 -18.79 11.72
C ALA A 308 -4.75 -18.17 10.78
N ILE A 309 -3.99 -17.17 11.25
CA ILE A 309 -2.87 -16.58 10.50
C ILE A 309 -1.84 -17.67 10.14
N GLY A 310 -1.47 -18.53 11.10
CA GLY A 310 -0.54 -19.64 10.84
C GLY A 310 -1.02 -20.58 9.74
N VAL A 311 -2.31 -20.93 9.75
CA VAL A 311 -2.92 -21.79 8.71
C VAL A 311 -2.96 -21.08 7.36
N LEU A 312 -3.37 -19.81 7.30
CA LEU A 312 -3.41 -19.06 6.04
C LEU A 312 -2.01 -18.82 5.45
N ILE A 313 -0.99 -18.60 6.28
CA ILE A 313 0.40 -18.54 5.83
C ILE A 313 0.81 -19.86 5.17
N ASN A 314 0.48 -21.01 5.78
CA ASN A 314 0.78 -22.32 5.18
C ASN A 314 0.14 -22.45 3.79
N GLU A 315 -1.15 -22.13 3.67
CA GLU A 315 -1.88 -22.23 2.41
C GLU A 315 -1.30 -21.30 1.34
N ALA A 316 -1.02 -20.04 1.68
CA ALA A 316 -0.45 -19.08 0.73
C ALA A 316 0.94 -19.52 0.22
N VAL A 317 1.79 -20.09 1.10
CA VAL A 317 3.09 -20.66 0.71
C VAL A 317 2.90 -21.82 -0.27
N THR A 318 1.99 -22.76 0.04
CA THR A 318 1.70 -23.91 -0.83
C THR A 318 1.20 -23.44 -2.20
N ILE A 319 0.21 -22.55 -2.24
CA ILE A 319 -0.36 -22.03 -3.50
C ILE A 319 0.72 -21.32 -4.32
N PHE A 320 1.56 -20.49 -3.69
CA PHE A 320 2.65 -19.82 -4.40
C PHE A 320 3.61 -20.83 -5.04
N LEU A 321 4.07 -21.82 -4.28
CA LEU A 321 5.04 -22.81 -4.75
C LEU A 321 4.46 -23.75 -5.80
N ASP A 322 3.20 -24.14 -5.69
CA ASP A 322 2.51 -24.98 -6.66
C ASP A 322 2.25 -24.25 -7.99
N ASN A 323 2.22 -22.92 -7.96
CA ASN A 323 1.95 -22.06 -9.12
C ASN A 323 3.15 -21.22 -9.55
N GLU A 324 4.36 -21.54 -9.08
CA GLU A 324 5.57 -20.75 -9.31
C GLU A 324 5.80 -20.49 -10.81
N GLU A 325 5.69 -21.53 -11.64
CA GLU A 325 5.89 -21.43 -13.08
C GLU A 325 4.87 -20.48 -13.74
N ALA A 326 3.60 -20.57 -13.34
CA ALA A 326 2.54 -19.70 -13.84
C ALA A 326 2.77 -18.25 -13.41
N ILE A 327 3.23 -18.02 -12.18
CA ILE A 327 3.57 -16.69 -11.66
C ILE A 327 4.76 -16.10 -12.46
N LEU A 328 5.82 -16.86 -12.67
CA LEU A 328 7.00 -16.42 -13.44
C LEU A 328 6.70 -16.18 -14.94
N ASN A 329 5.67 -16.83 -15.48
CA ASN A 329 5.17 -16.62 -16.84
C ASN A 329 4.11 -15.50 -16.95
N GLY A 330 3.65 -14.95 -15.83
CA GLY A 330 2.58 -13.95 -15.82
C GLY A 330 1.20 -14.51 -16.15
N THR A 331 0.99 -15.82 -16.09
CA THR A 331 -0.29 -16.47 -16.40
C THR A 331 -1.13 -16.76 -15.16
N PHE A 332 -0.62 -16.46 -13.96
CA PHE A 332 -1.39 -16.56 -12.72
C PHE A 332 -2.27 -15.32 -12.54
N GLU A 333 -3.58 -15.47 -12.77
CA GLU A 333 -4.49 -14.33 -12.95
C GLU A 333 -5.18 -13.85 -11.66
N LYS A 334 -5.00 -14.53 -10.53
CA LYS A 334 -5.76 -14.31 -9.28
C LYS A 334 -4.85 -13.98 -8.08
N SER A 335 -5.42 -13.63 -6.93
CA SER A 335 -4.67 -13.53 -5.68
C SER A 335 -4.36 -14.94 -5.15
N LEU A 336 -3.42 -15.06 -4.20
CA LEU A 336 -3.17 -16.35 -3.56
C LEU A 336 -4.39 -16.80 -2.73
N LEU A 337 -5.09 -15.87 -2.06
CA LEU A 337 -6.24 -16.22 -1.23
C LEU A 337 -7.50 -16.54 -2.05
N ASP A 338 -7.63 -16.04 -3.29
CA ASP A 338 -8.71 -16.43 -4.22
C ASP A 338 -8.60 -17.91 -4.67
N LYS A 339 -7.47 -18.56 -4.38
CA LYS A 339 -7.22 -19.98 -4.63
C LYS A 339 -7.16 -20.78 -3.33
N CYS A 340 -7.38 -20.14 -2.18
CA CYS A 340 -7.33 -20.77 -0.87
C CYS A 340 -8.54 -21.69 -0.68
N LYS A 341 -8.31 -22.89 -0.11
CA LYS A 341 -9.41 -23.80 0.25
C LYS A 341 -10.39 -23.23 1.28
N PHE A 342 -9.98 -22.15 1.96
CA PHE A 342 -10.78 -21.43 2.94
C PHE A 342 -11.44 -20.16 2.38
N GLU A 343 -11.45 -19.95 1.06
CA GLU A 343 -12.05 -18.78 0.39
C GLU A 343 -13.46 -18.46 0.92
N ALA A 344 -14.34 -19.46 1.05
CA ALA A 344 -15.68 -19.24 1.60
C ALA A 344 -15.67 -18.68 3.03
N GLN A 345 -14.78 -19.18 3.89
CA GLN A 345 -14.67 -18.73 5.28
C GLN A 345 -14.10 -17.31 5.37
N ILE A 346 -13.09 -17.00 4.55
CA ILE A 346 -12.51 -15.67 4.41
C ILE A 346 -13.60 -14.68 3.95
N ASN A 347 -14.38 -15.05 2.93
CA ASN A 347 -15.48 -14.22 2.43
C ASN A 347 -16.57 -13.98 3.47
N ASP A 348 -16.90 -14.97 4.29
CA ASP A 348 -17.87 -14.81 5.39
C ASP A 348 -17.35 -13.81 6.44
N ILE A 349 -16.08 -13.90 6.82
CA ILE A 349 -15.43 -12.95 7.75
C ILE A 349 -15.43 -11.53 7.15
N ILE A 350 -14.99 -11.37 5.90
CA ILE A 350 -14.99 -10.06 5.21
C ILE A 350 -16.40 -9.49 5.16
N LYS A 351 -17.42 -10.31 4.87
CA LYS A 351 -18.81 -9.87 4.77
C LYS A 351 -19.34 -9.34 6.11
N ILE A 352 -19.05 -10.03 7.22
CA ILE A 352 -19.46 -9.54 8.54
C ILE A 352 -18.69 -8.27 8.92
N SER A 353 -17.38 -8.20 8.68
CA SER A 353 -16.56 -7.00 8.91
C SER A 353 -17.08 -5.79 8.12
N VAL A 354 -17.43 -5.96 6.84
CA VAL A 354 -18.08 -4.92 6.04
C VAL A 354 -19.40 -4.45 6.66
N SER A 355 -20.21 -5.39 7.15
CA SER A 355 -21.53 -5.07 7.67
C SER A 355 -21.51 -4.40 9.06
N LYS A 356 -20.56 -4.78 9.92
CA LYS A 356 -20.51 -4.37 11.33
C LYS A 356 -19.47 -3.31 11.63
N ILE A 357 -18.37 -3.30 10.88
CA ILE A 357 -17.23 -2.40 11.11
C ILE A 357 -17.26 -1.29 10.06
N TYR A 358 -17.16 -1.63 8.77
CA TYR A 358 -16.94 -0.61 7.72
C TYR A 358 -18.19 0.23 7.41
N LYS A 359 -19.36 -0.24 7.84
CA LYS A 359 -20.64 0.47 7.76
C LYS A 359 -21.15 0.94 9.11
N SER A 360 -20.29 0.99 10.13
CA SER A 360 -20.65 1.61 11.41
C SER A 360 -20.91 3.11 11.21
N THR A 361 -21.73 3.69 12.07
CA THR A 361 -22.06 5.12 12.01
C THR A 361 -20.81 5.98 12.10
N GLU A 362 -19.89 5.63 12.99
CA GLU A 362 -18.65 6.39 13.25
C GLU A 362 -17.72 6.38 12.02
N VAL A 363 -17.64 5.26 11.30
CA VAL A 363 -16.88 5.18 10.04
C VAL A 363 -17.54 6.07 8.98
N ILE A 364 -18.85 5.95 8.78
CA ILE A 364 -19.57 6.72 7.75
C ILE A 364 -19.47 8.24 8.01
N GLU A 365 -19.69 8.68 9.25
CA GLU A 365 -19.59 10.10 9.63
C GLU A 365 -18.19 10.65 9.34
N LYS A 366 -17.15 9.88 9.66
CA LYS A 366 -15.77 10.23 9.36
C LYS A 366 -15.51 10.31 7.85
N GLU A 367 -16.01 9.35 7.08
CA GLU A 367 -15.86 9.34 5.62
C GLU A 367 -16.50 10.59 5.00
N VAL A 368 -17.73 10.93 5.40
CA VAL A 368 -18.44 12.13 4.92
C VAL A 368 -17.67 13.41 5.23
N ALA A 369 -17.15 13.56 6.45
CA ALA A 369 -16.31 14.69 6.82
C ALA A 369 -15.01 14.74 5.98
N GLY A 370 -14.39 13.58 5.77
CA GLY A 370 -13.17 13.44 4.97
C GLY A 370 -13.35 13.93 3.53
N TYR A 371 -14.48 13.61 2.88
CA TYR A 371 -14.80 14.11 1.55
C TYR A 371 -14.77 15.64 1.46
N ARG A 372 -15.39 16.31 2.43
CA ARG A 372 -15.43 17.78 2.44
C ARG A 372 -14.06 18.38 2.71
N ILE A 373 -13.35 17.85 3.70
CA ILE A 373 -12.02 18.32 4.11
C ILE A 373 -11.05 18.25 2.93
N ILE A 374 -10.94 17.08 2.29
CA ILE A 374 -10.00 16.87 1.19
C ILE A 374 -10.32 17.78 0.00
N ALA A 375 -11.59 17.89 -0.40
CA ALA A 375 -12.00 18.75 -1.51
C ALA A 375 -11.67 20.23 -1.25
N ASP A 376 -11.92 20.74 -0.05
CA ASP A 376 -11.62 22.13 0.32
C ASP A 376 -10.10 22.40 0.35
N LEU A 377 -9.30 21.45 0.87
CA LEU A 377 -7.83 21.57 0.86
C LEU A 377 -7.30 21.62 -0.58
N LEU A 378 -7.77 20.72 -1.45
CA LEU A 378 -7.39 20.70 -2.86
C LEU A 378 -7.75 22.01 -3.56
N ASP A 379 -8.99 22.49 -3.42
CA ASP A 379 -9.46 23.71 -4.06
C ASP A 379 -8.59 24.92 -3.71
N VAL A 380 -8.30 25.08 -2.42
CA VAL A 380 -7.52 26.21 -1.89
C VAL A 380 -6.07 26.15 -2.38
N PHE A 381 -5.38 25.03 -2.20
CA PHE A 381 -3.96 24.94 -2.54
C PHE A 381 -3.71 24.87 -4.05
N VAL A 382 -4.53 24.14 -4.82
CA VAL A 382 -4.39 24.07 -6.28
C VAL A 382 -4.69 25.43 -6.91
N THR A 383 -5.70 26.15 -6.43
CA THR A 383 -6.02 27.49 -6.95
C THR A 383 -4.89 28.46 -6.65
N ALA A 384 -4.40 28.51 -5.40
CA ALA A 384 -3.32 29.42 -5.02
C ALA A 384 -2.02 29.17 -5.81
N LEU A 385 -1.66 27.90 -6.03
CA LEU A 385 -0.46 27.54 -6.79
C LEU A 385 -0.57 27.91 -8.27
N ASN A 386 -1.75 27.72 -8.88
CA ASN A 386 -1.99 28.11 -10.27
C ASN A 386 -2.06 29.63 -10.44
N ASN A 387 -2.74 30.35 -9.54
CA ASN A 387 -2.79 31.81 -9.57
C ASN A 387 -1.39 32.42 -9.46
N LYS A 388 -0.51 31.83 -8.63
CA LYS A 388 0.90 32.23 -8.56
C LYS A 388 1.64 32.03 -9.87
N PHE A 389 1.46 30.87 -10.50
CA PHE A 389 2.08 30.58 -11.80
C PHE A 389 1.59 31.53 -12.91
N GLU A 390 0.30 31.86 -12.92
CA GLU A 390 -0.32 32.76 -13.90
C GLU A 390 -0.05 34.25 -13.63
N GLY A 391 0.57 34.59 -12.50
CA GLY A 391 0.84 35.98 -12.11
C GLY A 391 -0.39 36.75 -11.63
N CYS A 392 -1.44 36.05 -11.22
CA CYS A 392 -2.72 36.62 -10.77
C CYS A 392 -3.03 36.34 -9.28
N SER A 393 -2.02 35.99 -8.47
CA SER A 393 -2.17 35.75 -7.02
C SER A 393 -2.88 36.89 -6.30
N SER A 394 -3.91 36.52 -5.53
CA SER A 394 -4.53 37.38 -4.53
C SER A 394 -3.70 37.45 -3.24
N ASN A 395 -4.04 38.39 -2.36
CA ASN A 395 -3.49 38.44 -1.00
C ASN A 395 -3.76 37.15 -0.21
N PHE A 396 -4.92 36.53 -0.44
CA PHE A 396 -5.26 35.26 0.19
C PHE A 396 -4.39 34.13 -0.34
N ASP A 397 -4.16 34.05 -1.65
CA ASP A 397 -3.28 33.04 -2.26
C ASP A 397 -1.87 33.11 -1.66
N ASN A 398 -1.33 34.33 -1.51
CA ASN A 398 -0.01 34.53 -0.90
C ASN A 398 0.06 34.03 0.56
N LEU A 399 -1.01 34.22 1.36
CA LEU A 399 -1.08 33.68 2.72
C LEU A 399 -1.21 32.15 2.73
N VAL A 400 -2.05 31.58 1.86
CA VAL A 400 -2.24 30.14 1.72
C VAL A 400 -0.93 29.45 1.35
N LEU A 401 -0.18 30.01 0.41
CA LEU A 401 1.11 29.46 -0.02
C LEU A 401 2.14 29.48 1.10
N ASN A 402 2.03 30.36 2.11
CA ASN A 402 2.90 30.30 3.29
C ASN A 402 2.61 29.10 4.21
N LEU A 403 1.42 28.50 4.11
CA LEU A 403 1.04 27.30 4.87
C LEU A 403 1.53 26.00 4.21
N LEU A 404 1.80 26.04 2.90
CA LEU A 404 2.34 24.90 2.17
C LEU A 404 3.84 24.73 2.52
N PRO A 405 4.37 23.51 2.67
CA PRO A 405 5.81 23.32 2.85
C PRO A 405 6.60 23.69 1.58
N GLU A 406 7.83 24.18 1.74
CA GLU A 406 8.67 24.66 0.63
C GLU A 406 8.88 23.62 -0.48
N GLU A 407 8.98 22.33 -0.12
CA GLU A 407 9.15 21.26 -1.13
C GLU A 407 7.97 21.10 -2.09
N TYR A 408 6.77 21.61 -1.75
CA TYR A 408 5.57 21.56 -2.59
C TYR A 408 5.25 22.90 -3.27
N LYS A 409 6.16 23.88 -3.20
CA LYS A 409 6.03 25.20 -3.86
C LYS A 409 6.86 25.28 -5.15
N THR A 410 7.25 24.13 -5.71
CA THR A 410 8.18 24.11 -6.84
C THR A 410 7.51 24.69 -8.07
N GLU A 411 8.10 25.76 -8.62
CA GLU A 411 7.58 26.41 -9.82
C GLU A 411 7.86 25.53 -11.05
N THR A 412 6.79 25.12 -11.72
CA THR A 412 6.83 24.34 -12.96
C THR A 412 5.75 24.86 -13.90
N SER A 413 6.07 24.90 -15.20
CA SER A 413 5.12 25.27 -16.24
C SER A 413 4.11 24.17 -16.55
N ASN A 414 4.40 22.92 -16.17
CA ASN A 414 3.50 21.80 -16.35
C ASN A 414 2.35 21.85 -15.32
N LEU A 415 1.10 21.98 -15.81
CA LEU A 415 -0.09 22.01 -14.97
C LEU A 415 -0.30 20.72 -14.18
N TYR A 416 -0.06 19.56 -14.81
CA TYR A 416 -0.18 18.26 -14.15
C TYR A 416 0.73 18.18 -12.93
N ASP A 417 2.00 18.58 -13.08
CA ASP A 417 2.97 18.56 -11.99
C ASP A 417 2.57 19.51 -10.85
N ARG A 418 2.03 20.71 -11.15
CA ARG A 418 1.51 21.63 -10.13
C ARG A 418 0.38 21.00 -9.33
N ILE A 419 -0.60 20.40 -10.02
CA ILE A 419 -1.75 19.74 -9.37
C ILE A 419 -1.28 18.52 -8.56
N MET A 420 -0.40 17.69 -9.12
CA MET A 420 0.07 16.46 -8.51
C MET A 420 0.94 16.73 -7.28
N GLN A 421 1.69 17.85 -7.24
CA GLN A 421 2.39 18.29 -6.02
C GLN A 421 1.40 18.54 -4.86
N VAL A 422 0.26 19.20 -5.14
CA VAL A 422 -0.77 19.43 -4.12
C VAL A 422 -1.45 18.13 -3.71
N CYS A 423 -1.78 17.25 -4.66
CA CYS A 423 -2.34 15.92 -4.35
C CYS A 423 -1.37 15.09 -3.49
N SER A 424 -0.07 15.17 -3.79
CA SER A 424 0.99 14.53 -3.00
C SER A 424 1.06 15.09 -1.59
N TYR A 425 0.99 16.42 -1.42
CA TYR A 425 0.94 17.03 -0.09
C TYR A 425 -0.30 16.61 0.71
N VAL A 426 -1.49 16.76 0.12
CA VAL A 426 -2.77 16.45 0.78
C VAL A 426 -2.89 14.96 1.13
N SER A 427 -2.35 14.06 0.32
CA SER A 427 -2.32 12.63 0.63
C SER A 427 -1.28 12.23 1.70
N ARG A 428 -0.22 13.03 1.88
CA ARG A 428 0.85 12.72 2.85
C ARG A 428 0.55 13.18 4.27
N ILE A 429 -0.28 14.20 4.46
CA ILE A 429 -0.64 14.68 5.79
C ILE A 429 -1.46 13.62 6.56
N SER A 430 -1.53 13.75 7.88
CA SER A 430 -2.30 12.86 8.75
C SER A 430 -3.77 13.30 8.84
N ASP A 431 -4.64 12.44 9.40
CA ASP A 431 -6.06 12.75 9.58
C ASP A 431 -6.25 13.99 10.45
N SER A 432 -5.60 14.00 11.62
CA SER A 432 -5.67 15.12 12.57
C SER A 432 -5.10 16.41 11.99
N TYR A 433 -4.03 16.31 11.18
CA TYR A 433 -3.46 17.47 10.49
C TYR A 433 -4.41 18.02 9.42
N ALA A 434 -5.03 17.15 8.62
CA ALA A 434 -6.00 17.56 7.59
C ALA A 434 -7.20 18.29 8.20
N ILE A 435 -7.77 17.75 9.28
CA ILE A 435 -8.87 18.39 10.02
C ILE A 435 -8.43 19.76 10.55
N ARG A 436 -7.25 19.84 11.18
CA ARG A 436 -6.74 21.11 11.72
C ARG A 436 -6.48 22.15 10.62
N MET A 437 -5.93 21.74 9.49
CA MET A 437 -5.70 22.64 8.36
C MET A 437 -7.02 23.14 7.77
N HIS A 438 -8.01 22.26 7.62
CA HIS A 438 -9.35 22.64 7.17
C HIS A 438 -10.04 23.63 8.11
N LYS A 439 -9.95 23.41 9.44
CA LYS A 439 -10.45 24.37 10.44
C LYS A 439 -9.76 25.74 10.31
N LYS A 440 -8.45 25.79 10.04
CA LYS A 440 -7.70 27.05 9.81
C LYS A 440 -8.26 27.81 8.62
N LEU A 441 -8.47 27.11 7.51
CA LEU A 441 -8.91 27.72 6.25
C LEU A 441 -10.39 28.14 6.29
N THR A 442 -11.21 27.49 7.10
CA THR A 442 -12.64 27.80 7.25
C THR A 442 -12.97 28.77 8.37
N GLY A 443 -11.97 29.26 9.11
CA GLY A 443 -12.17 30.21 10.21
C GLY A 443 -12.71 29.60 11.50
N ASN A 444 -12.82 28.27 11.60
CA ASN A 444 -13.32 27.54 12.77
C ASN A 444 -12.24 27.33 13.86
N ILE A 445 -11.38 28.33 14.05
CA ILE A 445 -10.26 28.34 15.03
C ILE A 445 -10.36 29.53 15.98
N ILE A 446 -11.26 30.46 15.70
CA ILE A 446 -11.58 31.60 16.56
C ILE A 446 -12.70 31.23 17.51
#